data_AF-A0A5E4GPM7-F1
#
_entry.id   AF-A0A5E4GPM7-F1
#
_cell.length_a   1.000
_cell.length_b   1.000
_cell.length_c   1.000
_cell.angle_alpha   90.00
_cell.angle_beta   90.00
_cell.angle_gamma   90.00
#
_symmetry.space_group_name_H-M   'P 1'
#
loop_
_entity.id
_entity.type
_entity.pdbx_description
1 polymer ?
#
loop_
_entity_poly.entity_id
_entity_poly.type
_entity_poly.pdbx_seq_one_letter_code
_entity_poly.pdbx_strand_id
1 'polypeptide(L)' 'DCIFTIDGVHVKAAIPPEDQVPYIGRKGILTQNIMAACNFDMQFIFACAGCKGTAHDTRVFLSALRNNALNFPKPPN' A
#
# COMPACT_ATOMS: atom_id res chain seq x y z
N ASP A 1 -17.57 15.53 4.48
CA ASP A 1 -16.94 14.55 5.38
C ASP A 1 -16.13 13.55 4.58
N CYS A 2 -14.81 13.52 4.78
CA CYS A 2 -13.95 12.47 4.23
C CYS A 2 -14.17 11.21 5.05
N ILE A 3 -14.57 10.10 4.44
CA ILE A 3 -14.93 8.88 5.19
C ILE A 3 -13.68 8.18 5.77
N PHE A 4 -12.55 8.29 5.07
CA PHE A 4 -11.28 7.62 5.41
C PHE A 4 -10.06 8.46 5.04
N THR A 5 -8.94 8.29 5.74
CA THR A 5 -7.62 8.81 5.35
C THR A 5 -6.82 7.72 4.67
N ILE A 6 -6.23 8.01 3.51
CA ILE A 6 -5.35 7.10 2.77
C ILE A 6 -3.95 7.71 2.73
N ASP A 7 -2.94 6.95 3.16
CA ASP A 7 -1.54 7.37 3.09
C ASP A 7 -0.63 6.22 2.61
N GLY A 8 0.46 6.59 1.95
CA GLY A 8 1.51 5.68 1.48
C GLY A 8 2.68 5.64 2.47
N VAL A 9 2.91 4.50 3.10
CA VAL A 9 4.01 4.32 4.07
C VAL A 9 5.02 3.29 3.58
N HIS A 10 6.30 3.61 3.66
CA HIS A 10 7.36 2.63 3.38
C HIS A 10 7.68 1.81 4.62
N VAL A 11 7.46 0.50 4.54
CA VAL A 11 7.84 -0.44 5.60
C VAL A 11 8.98 -1.34 5.16
N LYS A 12 9.68 -1.96 6.11
CA LYS A 12 10.67 -3.00 5.81
C LYS A 12 9.96 -4.22 5.25
N ALA A 13 10.45 -4.74 4.13
CA ALA A 13 9.90 -5.93 3.50
C ALA A 13 10.68 -7.17 3.96
N ALA A 14 9.98 -8.21 4.42
CA ALA A 14 10.55 -9.52 4.71
C ALA A 14 10.25 -10.44 3.51
N ILE A 15 11.18 -10.50 2.56
CA ILE A 15 11.00 -11.21 1.28
C ILE A 15 12.11 -12.26 1.12
N PRO A 16 11.81 -13.46 0.58
CA PRO A 16 12.81 -14.50 0.28
C PRO A 16 13.93 -13.97 -0.62
N PRO A 17 15.19 -14.39 -0.43
CA PRO A 17 16.37 -13.88 -1.17
C PRO A 17 16.20 -13.82 -2.70
N GLU A 18 15.55 -14.83 -3.29
CA GLU A 18 15.28 -14.90 -4.73
C GLU A 18 14.43 -13.74 -5.28
N ASP A 19 13.54 -13.18 -4.44
CA ASP A 19 12.59 -12.14 -4.82
C ASP A 19 12.98 -10.76 -4.31
N GLN A 20 14.11 -10.62 -3.61
CA GLN A 20 14.49 -9.37 -2.94
C GLN A 20 14.88 -8.25 -3.90
N VAL A 21 15.56 -8.59 -5.01
CA VAL A 21 16.13 -7.65 -5.99
C VAL A 21 15.16 -6.51 -6.36
N PRO A 22 13.89 -6.77 -6.71
CA PRO A 22 12.95 -5.72 -7.04
C PRO A 22 12.42 -4.88 -5.86
N TYR A 23 12.72 -5.24 -4.61
CA TYR A 23 12.28 -4.52 -3.40
C TYR A 23 13.41 -3.80 -2.68
N ILE A 24 14.63 -3.87 -3.22
CA ILE A 24 15.76 -3.10 -2.72
C ILE A 24 15.49 -1.62 -3.03
N GLY A 25 15.20 -0.85 -1.99
CA GLY A 25 15.01 0.58 -2.10
C GLY A 25 16.33 1.31 -2.38
N ARG A 26 16.25 2.62 -2.61
CA ARG A 26 17.39 3.48 -2.97
C ARG A 26 18.59 3.42 -1.99
N LYS A 27 18.35 3.05 -0.73
CA LYS A 27 19.38 2.93 0.31
C LYS A 27 19.96 1.52 0.48
N GLY A 28 19.65 0.58 -0.43
CA GLY A 28 20.07 -0.82 -0.30
C GLY A 28 19.26 -1.61 0.75
N ILE A 29 18.21 -1.01 1.31
CA ILE A 29 17.34 -1.64 2.30
C ILE A 29 16.11 -2.17 1.59
N LEU A 30 15.70 -3.40 1.91
CA LEU A 30 14.43 -3.93 1.46
C LEU A 30 13.26 -3.14 2.06
N THR A 31 12.55 -2.43 1.21
CA THR A 31 11.38 -1.66 1.59
C THR A 31 10.25 -1.87 0.60
N GLN A 32 9.03 -1.95 1.11
CA GLN A 32 7.81 -2.00 0.31
C GLN A 32 6.90 -0.87 0.74
N ASN A 33 6.32 -0.18 -0.24
CA ASN A 33 5.29 0.81 0.01
C ASN A 33 4.00 0.08 0.39
N ILE A 34 3.33 0.48 1.45
CA ILE A 34 2.01 0.00 1.85
C ILE A 34 1.06 1.17 1.80
N MET A 35 -0.09 0.95 1.18
CA MET A 35 -1.20 1.88 1.26
C MET A 35 -2.15 1.42 2.34
N ALA A 36 -2.34 2.25 3.35
CA ALA A 36 -3.27 2.00 4.43
C ALA A 36 -4.43 2.99 4.38
N ALA A 37 -5.65 2.51 4.65
CA ALA A 37 -6.80 3.36 4.91
C ALA A 37 -7.26 3.17 6.35
N CYS A 38 -7.54 4.30 7.01
CA CYS A 38 -7.96 4.33 8.40
C CYS A 38 -9.31 5.03 8.54
N ASN A 39 -10.12 4.59 9.51
CA ASN A 39 -11.30 5.34 9.96
C ASN A 39 -10.88 6.54 10.84
N PHE A 40 -11.86 7.35 11.27
CA PHE A 40 -11.62 8.51 12.14
C PHE A 40 -11.00 8.13 13.49
N ASP A 41 -11.21 6.91 13.96
CA ASP A 41 -10.63 6.37 15.19
C ASP A 41 -9.18 5.87 14.99
N MET A 42 -8.57 6.17 13.84
CA MET A 42 -7.22 5.73 13.44
C MET A 42 -7.05 4.20 13.40
N GLN A 43 -8.14 3.46 13.24
CA GLN A 43 -8.11 2.01 13.06
C GLN A 43 -7.94 1.69 11.57
N PHE A 44 -6.97 0.82 11.27
CA PHE A 44 -6.77 0.32 9.91
C PHE A 44 -7.97 -0.50 9.48
N ILE A 45 -8.73 0.01 8.51
CA ILE A 45 -9.81 -0.73 7.86
C ILE A 45 -9.33 -1.43 6.59
N PHE A 46 -8.17 -1.01 6.08
CA PHE A 46 -7.59 -1.52 4.86
C PHE A 46 -6.06 -1.33 4.87
N ALA A 47 -5.34 -2.35 4.43
CA ALA A 47 -3.91 -2.25 4.14
C ALA A 47 -3.59 -3.07 2.89
N CYS A 48 -2.91 -2.44 1.93
CA CYS A 48 -2.45 -3.07 0.71
C CYS A 48 -0.96 -2.90 0.56
N ALA A 49 -0.25 -4.03 0.52
CA ALA A 49 1.15 -4.05 0.18
C ALA A 49 1.34 -3.70 -1.30
N GLY A 50 2.01 -2.59 -1.55
CA GLY A 50 2.27 -2.03 -2.86
C GLY A 50 3.34 -2.77 -3.66
N CYS A 51 3.36 -2.52 -4.96
CA CYS A 51 4.33 -3.12 -5.87
C CYS A 51 5.78 -2.76 -5.52
N LYS A 52 6.70 -3.62 -5.97
CA LYS A 52 8.18 -3.51 -6.04
C LYS A 52 8.76 -2.11 -5.80
N GLY A 53 9.85 -2.04 -5.03
CA GLY A 53 10.40 -0.95 -4.19
C GLY A 53 10.73 0.42 -4.81
N THR A 54 10.09 0.79 -5.92
CA THR A 54 10.16 2.10 -6.58
C THR A 54 8.82 2.53 -7.19
N ALA A 55 7.74 1.79 -6.95
CA ALA A 55 6.42 2.15 -7.44
C ALA A 55 5.92 3.42 -6.74
N HIS A 56 5.61 4.46 -7.51
CA HIS A 56 4.91 5.65 -7.02
C HIS A 56 3.62 5.25 -6.26
N ASP A 57 3.28 5.99 -5.20
CA ASP A 57 2.09 5.78 -4.37
C ASP A 57 0.81 5.64 -5.22
N THR A 58 0.72 6.39 -6.33
CA THR A 58 -0.37 6.31 -7.31
C THR A 58 -0.55 4.92 -7.91
N ARG A 59 0.54 4.17 -8.17
CA ARG A 59 0.45 2.81 -8.72
C ARG A 59 -0.07 1.82 -7.68
N VAL A 60 0.31 2.00 -6.42
CA VAL A 60 -0.21 1.17 -5.32
C VAL A 60 -1.69 1.43 -5.13
N PHE A 61 -2.09 2.71 -5.14
CA PHE A 61 -3.50 3.12 -5.09
C PHE A 61 -4.34 2.54 -6.23
N LEU A 62 -3.89 2.72 -7.48
CA LEU A 62 -4.59 2.18 -8.65
C LEU A 62 -4.65 0.65 -8.64
N SER A 63 -3.60 -0.02 -8.15
CA SER A 63 -3.62 -1.47 -7.99
C SER A 63 -4.62 -1.92 -6.94
N ALA A 64 -4.74 -1.18 -5.84
CA ALA A 64 -5.72 -1.46 -4.78
C ALA A 64 -7.16 -1.24 -5.27
N LEU A 65 -7.42 -0.13 -5.99
CA LEU A 65 -8.73 0.17 -6.58
C LEU A 65 -9.15 -0.83 -7.66
N ARG A 66 -8.21 -1.33 -8.46
CA ARG A 66 -8.50 -2.32 -9.52
C ARG A 66 -8.68 -3.73 -9.00
N ASN A 67 -8.28 -4.00 -7.77
CA ASN A 67 -8.42 -5.32 -7.18
C ASN A 67 -9.80 -5.44 -6.52
N ASN A 68 -10.78 -5.96 -7.25
CA ASN A 68 -12.14 -6.16 -6.74
C ASN A 68 -12.20 -7.08 -5.52
N ALA A 69 -11.19 -7.92 -5.25
CA ALA A 69 -11.14 -8.75 -4.06
C ALA A 69 -10.92 -7.92 -2.77
N LEU A 70 -10.40 -6.70 -2.91
CA LEU A 70 -10.11 -5.81 -1.79
C LEU A 70 -11.34 -5.05 -1.27
N ASN A 71 -12.49 -5.15 -1.96
CA ASN A 71 -13.78 -4.58 -1.54
C ASN A 71 -13.67 -3.14 -1.02
N PHE A 72 -12.92 -2.30 -1.72
CA PHE A 72 -12.74 -0.91 -1.32
C PHE A 72 -14.11 -0.22 -1.21
N PRO A 73 -14.42 0.44 -0.09
CA PRO A 73 -15.71 1.10 0.08
C PRO A 73 -15.88 2.17 -1.00
N LYS A 74 -16.96 2.06 -1.76
CA LYS A 74 -17.33 3.06 -2.77
C LYS A 74 -17.99 4.24 -2.06
N PRO A 75 -17.75 5.48 -2.52
CA PRO A 75 -18.51 6.61 -2.01
C PRO A 75 -20.02 6.35 -2.21
N PRO A 76 -20.86 6.76 -1.26
CA PRO A 76 -22.31 6.71 -1.45
C PRO A 76 -22.70 7.59 -2.66
N ASN A 77 -23.72 7.15 -3.42
CA ASN A 77 -24.30 7.90 -4.54
C ASN A 77 -24.87 9.24 -4.07
#